data_AF-A0A953ADH9-F1
#
_entry.id   AF-A0A953ADH9-F1
#
_cell.length_a   1.000
_cell.length_b   1.000
_cell.length_c   1.000
_cell.angle_alpha   90.00
_cell.angle_beta   90.00
_cell.angle_gamma   90.00
#
_symmetry.space_group_name_H-M   'P 1'
#
loop_
_entity.id
_entity.type
_entity.pdbx_description
1 polymer ?
#
loop_
_entity_poly.entity_id
_entity_poly.type
_entity_poly.pdbx_seq_one_letter_code
_entity_poly.pdbx_strand_id
1 'polypeptide(L)'
;MLEQWEALVAYFSEVTDRLGKRIDEEIFETVVTLNAAGFPTVMSCGGHLDERRGLLLPWVDIGPRDSAFQALVQEEEDLVLEVRLAHQRLTALREQQRCEETLLTEAENQVYELARRLREAQRQLRLKQVRLRTRLVHYLSQFYDGRVVPFDRRLILTTGLYTRLQNQGAIDLYLDAPQELQRQKLEEYRQEMRDFTAFLKKLYFSGQMDQYGSA
;
A
#
# COMPACT_ATOMS: atom_id res chain seq x y z
N MET A 1 -24.29 -9.27 10.19
CA MET A 1 -23.49 -9.10 8.95
C MET A 1 -24.09 -8.04 8.04
N LEU A 2 -25.40 -8.06 7.74
CA LEU A 2 -26.04 -7.02 6.91
C LEU A 2 -25.97 -5.62 7.55
N GLU A 3 -26.37 -5.48 8.82
CA GLU A 3 -26.32 -4.19 9.54
C GLU A 3 -24.89 -3.63 9.65
N GLN A 4 -23.90 -4.50 9.89
CA GLN A 4 -22.49 -4.11 9.95
C GLN A 4 -21.98 -3.67 8.58
N TRP A 5 -22.40 -4.34 7.50
CA TRP A 5 -22.08 -3.95 6.13
C TRP A 5 -22.67 -2.57 5.80
N GLU A 6 -23.94 -2.34 6.10
CA GLU A 6 -24.61 -1.04 5.89
C GLU A 6 -23.94 0.09 6.66
N ALA A 7 -23.55 -0.17 7.92
CA ALA A 7 -22.79 0.79 8.73
C ALA A 7 -21.42 1.12 8.11
N LEU A 8 -20.71 0.13 7.56
CA LEU A 8 -19.43 0.36 6.87
C LEU A 8 -19.63 1.17 5.58
N VAL A 9 -20.65 0.85 4.79
CA VAL A 9 -20.99 1.61 3.58
C VAL A 9 -21.30 3.06 3.92
N ALA A 10 -22.14 3.30 4.94
CA ALA A 10 -22.48 4.65 5.39
C ALA A 10 -21.22 5.41 5.84
N TYR A 11 -20.40 4.79 6.71
CA TYR A 11 -19.16 5.39 7.19
C TYR A 11 -18.22 5.78 6.04
N PHE A 12 -17.90 4.84 5.14
CA PHE A 12 -16.95 5.11 4.05
C PHE A 12 -17.50 6.07 2.99
N SER A 13 -18.83 6.22 2.87
CA SER A 13 -19.44 7.20 1.95
C SER A 13 -19.15 8.66 2.35
N GLU A 14 -18.83 8.88 3.63
CA GLU A 14 -18.50 10.20 4.20
C GLU A 14 -17.00 10.44 4.38
N VAL A 15 -16.16 9.39 4.27
CA VAL A 15 -14.71 9.51 4.39
C VAL A 15 -14.13 10.30 3.21
N THR A 16 -13.33 11.32 3.52
CA THR A 16 -12.58 12.09 2.53
C THR A 16 -11.09 12.10 2.83
N ASP A 17 -10.27 12.32 1.80
CA ASP A 17 -8.85 12.61 1.96
C ASP A 17 -8.61 14.01 2.56
N ARG A 18 -7.33 14.39 2.72
CA ARG A 18 -6.93 15.72 3.22
C ARG A 18 -7.32 16.88 2.30
N LEU A 19 -7.75 16.60 1.07
CA LEU A 19 -8.23 17.56 0.09
C LEU A 19 -9.77 17.60 0.00
N GLY A 20 -10.47 16.84 0.84
CA GLY A 20 -11.94 16.73 0.83
C GLY A 20 -12.49 15.85 -0.30
N LYS A 21 -11.64 15.08 -0.99
CA LYS A 21 -12.08 14.15 -2.04
C LYS A 21 -12.55 12.83 -1.43
N ARG A 22 -13.68 12.32 -1.94
CA ARG A 22 -14.22 11.01 -1.56
C ARG A 22 -13.40 9.88 -2.20
N ILE A 23 -13.63 8.67 -1.69
CA ILE A 23 -13.08 7.44 -2.27
C ILE A 23 -13.64 7.26 -3.70
N ASP A 24 -12.78 6.91 -4.65
CA ASP A 24 -13.16 6.66 -6.04
C ASP A 24 -14.23 5.56 -6.15
N GLU A 25 -15.25 5.79 -6.98
CA GLU A 25 -16.39 4.87 -7.13
C GLU A 25 -15.94 3.47 -7.57
N GLU A 26 -14.92 3.39 -8.42
CA GLU A 26 -14.42 2.13 -8.97
C GLU A 26 -13.73 1.21 -7.96
N ILE A 27 -13.36 1.73 -6.78
CA ILE A 27 -12.69 0.97 -5.72
C ILE A 27 -13.39 1.05 -4.36
N PHE A 28 -14.44 1.86 -4.25
CA PHE A 28 -15.21 2.05 -3.01
C PHE A 28 -15.63 0.73 -2.37
N GLU A 29 -16.22 -0.17 -3.16
CA GLU A 29 -16.70 -1.44 -2.64
C GLU A 29 -15.55 -2.36 -2.18
N THR A 30 -14.40 -2.28 -2.83
CA THR A 30 -13.18 -2.99 -2.39
C THR A 30 -12.74 -2.49 -1.03
N VAL A 31 -12.76 -1.16 -0.81
CA VAL A 31 -12.43 -0.56 0.49
C VAL A 31 -13.38 -1.05 1.58
N VAL A 32 -14.69 -0.99 1.34
CA VAL A 32 -15.70 -1.46 2.31
C VAL A 32 -15.51 -2.95 2.62
N THR A 33 -15.32 -3.77 1.59
CA THR A 33 -15.18 -5.22 1.72
C THR A 33 -13.93 -5.61 2.50
N LEU A 34 -12.79 -4.97 2.23
CA LEU A 34 -11.56 -5.22 2.97
C LEU A 34 -11.74 -4.89 4.46
N ASN A 35 -12.38 -3.77 4.79
CA ASN A 35 -12.64 -3.42 6.19
C ASN A 35 -13.63 -4.39 6.86
N ALA A 36 -14.68 -4.82 6.15
CA ALA A 36 -15.60 -5.86 6.63
C ALA A 36 -14.88 -7.17 6.93
N ALA A 37 -13.88 -7.52 6.12
CA ALA A 37 -13.02 -8.70 6.28
C ALA A 37 -11.93 -8.56 7.37
N GLY A 38 -11.89 -7.42 8.07
CA GLY A 38 -10.89 -7.14 9.11
C GLY A 38 -9.51 -6.79 8.55
N PHE A 39 -9.46 -6.19 7.35
CA PHE A 39 -8.27 -5.58 6.77
C PHE A 39 -8.45 -4.06 6.74
N PRO A 40 -7.98 -3.34 7.79
CA PRO A 40 -8.20 -1.90 7.84
C PRO A 40 -7.47 -1.21 6.70
N THR A 41 -8.21 -0.46 5.90
CA THR A 41 -7.64 0.34 4.81
C THR A 41 -7.20 1.70 5.31
N VAL A 42 -6.18 2.26 4.65
CA VAL A 42 -5.57 3.55 4.96
C VAL A 42 -5.75 4.53 3.81
N MET A 43 -5.44 4.09 2.58
CA MET A 43 -5.60 4.88 1.36
C MET A 43 -5.96 3.95 0.19
N SER A 44 -6.52 4.53 -0.87
CA SER A 44 -6.82 3.79 -2.10
C SER A 44 -6.84 4.72 -3.30
N CYS A 45 -6.72 4.14 -4.50
CA CYS A 45 -6.94 4.81 -5.77
C CYS A 45 -7.63 3.81 -6.71
N GLY A 46 -8.70 4.23 -7.41
CA GLY A 46 -9.37 3.41 -8.42
C GLY A 46 -8.58 3.27 -9.73
N GLY A 47 -7.42 3.93 -9.82
CA GLY A 47 -6.65 4.10 -11.04
C GLY A 47 -7.31 5.10 -11.99
N HIS A 48 -6.51 5.81 -12.78
CA HIS A 48 -7.00 6.75 -13.78
C HIS A 48 -5.91 7.00 -14.83
N LEU A 49 -6.34 7.39 -16.02
CA LEU A 49 -5.46 7.93 -17.05
C LEU A 49 -5.47 9.46 -16.93
N ASP A 50 -4.33 10.05 -16.66
CA ASP A 50 -4.16 11.50 -16.61
C ASP A 50 -3.15 11.96 -17.67
N GLU A 51 -3.43 13.09 -18.32
CA GLU A 51 -2.55 13.63 -19.39
C GLU A 51 -1.17 14.04 -18.86
N ARG A 52 -1.03 14.35 -17.56
CA ARG A 52 0.24 14.78 -16.94
C ARG A 52 0.94 13.66 -16.18
N ARG A 53 0.17 12.77 -15.53
CA ARG A 53 0.68 11.70 -14.65
C ARG A 53 0.72 10.34 -15.34
N GLY A 54 0.13 10.20 -16.52
CA GLY A 54 0.09 8.96 -17.28
C GLY A 54 -0.87 7.93 -16.69
N LEU A 55 -0.53 6.65 -16.85
CA LEU A 55 -1.31 5.52 -16.36
C LEU A 55 -1.11 5.32 -14.86
N LEU A 56 -2.19 5.52 -14.09
CA LEU A 56 -2.28 5.12 -12.70
C LEU A 56 -3.24 3.95 -12.56
N LEU A 57 -2.79 2.91 -11.87
CA LEU A 57 -3.50 1.64 -11.74
C LEU A 57 -4.12 1.49 -10.35
N PRO A 58 -5.17 0.67 -10.19
CA PRO A 58 -5.89 0.57 -8.93
C PRO A 58 -5.03 -0.06 -7.82
N TRP A 59 -5.16 0.47 -6.61
CA TRP A 59 -4.48 -0.06 -5.43
C TRP A 59 -5.20 0.30 -4.13
N VAL A 60 -4.94 -0.47 -3.07
CA VAL A 60 -5.38 -0.19 -1.70
C VAL A 60 -4.23 -0.40 -0.72
N ASP A 61 -3.94 0.59 0.10
CA ASP A 61 -3.02 0.48 1.23
C ASP A 61 -3.77 -0.01 2.47
N ILE A 62 -3.22 -1.05 3.08
CA ILE A 62 -3.79 -1.81 4.20
C ILE A 62 -2.78 -1.78 5.35
N GLY A 63 -3.25 -1.49 6.56
CA GLY A 63 -2.39 -1.49 7.74
C GLY A 63 -3.14 -1.38 9.05
N PRO A 64 -2.48 -1.68 10.18
CA PRO A 64 -3.06 -1.49 11.50
C PRO A 64 -3.47 -0.03 11.76
N ARG A 65 -4.55 0.16 12.52
CA ARG A 65 -5.04 1.48 12.96
C ARG A 65 -4.64 1.84 14.40
N ASP A 66 -3.85 1.01 15.06
CA ASP A 66 -3.41 1.28 16.42
C ASP A 66 -2.36 2.40 16.47
N SER A 67 -2.38 3.16 17.57
CA SER A 67 -1.52 4.33 17.75
C SER A 67 -0.03 3.98 17.78
N ALA A 68 0.34 2.79 18.22
CA ALA A 68 1.73 2.34 18.23
C ALA A 68 2.24 2.12 16.79
N PHE A 69 1.40 1.56 15.90
CA PHE A 69 1.73 1.46 14.49
C PHE A 69 1.86 2.84 13.84
N GLN A 70 0.93 3.76 14.10
CA GLN A 70 0.96 5.11 13.55
C GLN A 70 2.18 5.92 14.03
N ALA A 71 2.61 5.73 15.28
CA ALA A 71 3.84 6.33 15.80
C ALA A 71 5.08 5.83 15.05
N LEU A 72 5.15 4.53 14.70
CA LEU A 72 6.23 3.97 13.90
C LEU A 72 6.22 4.49 12.45
N VAL A 73 5.03 4.72 11.87
CA VAL A 73 4.92 5.35 10.54
C VAL A 73 5.49 6.75 10.57
N GLN A 74 5.11 7.56 11.56
CA GLN A 74 5.64 8.92 11.72
C GLN A 74 7.16 8.91 11.95
N GLU A 75 7.68 8.02 12.80
CA GLU A 75 9.11 7.88 13.02
C GLU A 75 9.87 7.51 11.73
N GLU A 76 9.32 6.62 10.90
CA GLU A 76 9.92 6.26 9.61
C GLU A 76 9.96 7.46 8.66
N GLU A 77 8.86 8.19 8.53
CA GLU A 77 8.77 9.38 7.67
C GLU A 77 9.80 10.45 8.09
N ASP A 78 9.92 10.70 9.40
CA ASP A 78 10.89 11.64 9.96
C ASP A 78 12.33 11.17 9.68
N LEU A 79 12.63 9.89 9.90
CA LEU A 79 13.94 9.31 9.64
C LEU A 79 14.32 9.34 8.16
N VAL A 80 13.37 9.11 7.24
CA VAL A 80 13.62 9.22 5.80
C VAL A 80 14.06 10.64 5.44
N LEU A 81 13.39 11.66 6.00
CA LEU A 81 13.77 13.05 5.81
C LEU A 81 15.15 13.35 6.40
N GLU A 82 15.42 12.91 7.64
CA GLU A 82 16.73 13.09 8.29
C GLU A 82 17.87 12.43 7.51
N VAL A 83 17.69 11.19 7.04
CA VAL A 83 18.67 10.47 6.22
C VAL A 83 18.95 11.23 4.92
N ARG A 84 17.90 11.74 4.25
CA ARG A 84 18.04 12.52 3.03
C ARG A 84 18.86 13.79 3.26
N LEU A 85 18.54 14.55 4.31
CA LEU A 85 19.26 15.78 4.66
C LEU A 85 20.72 15.49 5.03
N ALA A 86 20.97 14.42 5.79
CA ALA A 86 22.32 14.00 6.16
C ALA A 86 23.15 13.59 4.92
N HIS A 87 22.55 12.88 3.95
CA HIS A 87 23.20 12.56 2.69
C HIS A 87 23.52 13.83 1.88
N GLN A 88 22.59 14.78 1.79
CA GLN A 88 22.83 16.04 1.10
C GLN A 88 24.00 16.81 1.72
N ARG A 89 24.06 16.87 3.05
CA ARG A 89 25.18 17.47 3.79
C ARG A 89 26.50 16.76 3.49
N LEU A 90 26.52 15.42 3.53
CA LEU A 90 27.70 14.62 3.23
C LEU A 90 28.21 14.85 1.79
N THR A 91 27.31 14.87 0.81
CA THR A 91 27.67 15.18 -0.59
C THR A 91 28.27 16.58 -0.70
N ALA A 92 27.64 17.59 -0.09
CA ALA A 92 28.15 18.95 -0.11
C ALA A 92 29.54 19.10 0.55
N LEU A 93 29.83 18.33 1.60
CA LEU A 93 31.16 18.30 2.23
C LEU A 93 32.22 17.64 1.33
N ARG A 94 31.86 16.58 0.59
CA ARG A 94 32.77 15.89 -0.34
C ARG A 94 33.15 16.74 -1.55
N GLU A 95 32.25 17.63 -1.97
CA GLU A 95 32.49 18.55 -3.08
C GLU A 95 33.38 19.75 -2.70
N GLN A 96 33.58 20.00 -1.40
CA GLN A 96 34.47 21.06 -0.93
C GLN A 96 35.94 20.64 -1.07
N GLN A 97 36.73 21.45 -1.79
CA GLN A 97 38.16 21.20 -2.04
C GLN A 97 39.03 21.19 -0.77
N ARG A 98 38.52 21.73 0.35
CA ARG A 98 39.16 21.71 1.67
C ARG A 98 38.10 21.42 2.72
N CYS A 99 37.86 20.14 2.96
CA CYS A 99 37.03 19.66 4.06
C CYS A 99 37.92 19.09 5.16
N GLU A 100 37.65 19.41 6.42
CA GLU A 100 38.32 18.77 7.55
C GLU A 100 37.89 17.30 7.63
N GLU A 101 38.86 16.38 7.70
CA GLU A 101 38.62 14.93 7.73
C GLU A 101 37.71 14.49 8.87
N THR A 102 37.79 15.18 10.01
CA THR A 102 36.92 15.00 11.18
C THR A 102 35.46 15.30 10.86
N LEU A 103 35.17 16.43 10.21
CA LEU A 103 33.81 16.83 9.82
C LEU A 103 33.20 15.85 8.79
N LEU A 104 34.03 15.33 7.89
CA LEU A 104 33.60 14.33 6.92
C LEU A 104 33.23 13.02 7.64
N THR A 105 34.08 12.56 8.55
CA THR A 105 33.87 11.32 9.32
C THR A 105 32.64 11.43 10.22
N GLU A 106 32.41 12.59 10.86
CA GLU A 106 31.20 12.84 11.64
C GLU A 106 29.92 12.77 10.80
N ALA A 107 29.94 13.37 9.60
CA ALA A 107 28.79 13.32 8.68
C ALA A 107 28.51 11.89 8.19
N GLU A 108 29.55 11.11 7.90
CA GLU A 108 29.43 9.70 7.53
C GLU A 108 28.84 8.85 8.66
N ASN A 109 29.34 9.04 9.89
CA ASN A 109 28.81 8.37 11.07
C ASN A 109 27.34 8.75 11.34
N GLN A 110 26.98 10.03 11.16
CA GLN A 110 25.61 10.49 11.29
C GLN A 110 24.69 9.79 10.27
N VAL A 111 25.10 9.73 9.00
CA VAL A 111 24.36 9.03 7.95
C VAL A 111 24.18 7.55 8.30
N TYR A 112 25.25 6.90 8.77
CA TYR A 112 25.21 5.49 9.15
C TYR A 112 24.20 5.22 10.28
N GLU A 113 24.24 6.01 11.36
CA GLU A 113 23.34 5.83 12.50
C GLU A 113 21.88 6.10 12.14
N LEU A 114 21.61 7.15 11.36
CA LEU A 114 20.26 7.44 10.87
C LEU A 114 19.73 6.30 9.99
N ALA A 115 20.55 5.79 9.07
CA ALA A 115 20.17 4.67 8.22
C ALA A 115 19.94 3.39 9.02
N ARG A 116 20.70 3.17 10.11
CA ARG A 116 20.49 2.04 11.04
C ARG A 116 19.14 2.15 11.75
N ARG A 117 18.81 3.34 12.29
CA ARG A 117 17.52 3.61 12.93
C ARG A 117 16.36 3.42 11.96
N LEU A 118 16.48 3.96 10.74
CA LEU A 118 15.47 3.81 9.69
C LEU A 118 15.19 2.34 9.37
N ARG A 119 16.24 1.52 9.19
CA ARG A 119 16.09 0.08 8.95
C ARG A 119 15.38 -0.64 10.08
N GLU A 120 15.62 -0.25 11.33
CA GLU A 120 14.93 -0.83 12.49
C GLU A 120 13.46 -0.43 12.53
N ALA A 121 13.13 0.85 12.33
CA ALA A 121 11.74 1.31 12.24
C ALA A 121 10.98 0.57 11.13
N GLN A 122 11.56 0.47 9.94
CA GLN A 122 11.01 -0.30 8.82
C GLN A 122 10.83 -1.78 9.15
N ARG A 123 11.76 -2.38 9.91
CA ARG A 123 11.64 -3.77 10.36
C ARG A 123 10.46 -3.94 11.33
N GLN A 124 10.29 -3.03 12.29
CA GLN A 124 9.16 -3.04 13.22
C GLN A 124 7.83 -2.86 12.51
N LEU A 125 7.74 -1.94 11.54
CA LEU A 125 6.56 -1.78 10.68
C LEU A 125 6.22 -3.06 9.93
N ARG A 126 7.22 -3.76 9.36
CA ARG A 126 6.99 -5.05 8.69
C ARG A 126 6.46 -6.11 9.66
N LEU A 127 7.05 -6.23 10.85
CA LEU A 127 6.64 -7.22 11.86
C LEU A 127 5.18 -7.03 12.29
N LYS A 128 4.76 -5.78 12.52
CA LYS A 128 3.37 -5.45 12.88
C LYS A 128 2.35 -5.82 11.80
N GLN A 129 2.78 -5.91 10.54
CA GLN A 129 1.91 -6.22 9.39
C GLN A 129 1.91 -7.70 9.00
N VAL A 130 2.77 -8.54 9.58
CA VAL A 130 2.90 -9.97 9.18
C VAL A 130 1.57 -10.70 9.26
N ARG A 131 0.85 -10.59 10.39
CA ARG A 131 -0.44 -11.29 10.56
C ARG A 131 -1.48 -10.88 9.50
N LEU A 132 -1.57 -9.60 9.18
CA LEU A 132 -2.46 -9.08 8.12
C LEU A 132 -2.06 -9.64 6.75
N ARG A 133 -0.76 -9.60 6.42
CA ARG A 133 -0.24 -10.12 5.15
C ARG A 133 -0.48 -11.61 5.00
N THR A 134 -0.21 -12.41 6.04
CA THR A 134 -0.45 -13.86 6.02
C THR A 134 -1.91 -14.18 5.73
N ARG A 135 -2.85 -13.48 6.37
CA ARG A 135 -4.29 -13.64 6.10
C ARG A 135 -4.67 -13.22 4.67
N LEU A 136 -4.16 -12.10 4.17
CA LEU A 136 -4.41 -11.66 2.79
C LEU A 136 -3.86 -12.65 1.76
N VAL A 137 -2.64 -13.16 1.97
CA VAL A 137 -2.03 -14.19 1.10
C VAL A 137 -2.89 -15.45 1.07
N HIS A 138 -3.45 -15.85 2.21
CA HIS A 138 -4.35 -17.00 2.26
C HIS A 138 -5.59 -16.80 1.37
N TYR A 139 -6.27 -15.64 1.47
CA TYR A 139 -7.41 -15.34 0.61
C TYR A 139 -7.03 -15.17 -0.85
N LEU A 140 -5.89 -14.56 -1.16
CA LEU A 140 -5.38 -14.49 -2.54
C LEU A 140 -5.08 -15.89 -3.10
N SER A 141 -4.52 -16.78 -2.29
CA SER A 141 -4.26 -18.16 -2.70
C SER A 141 -5.56 -18.91 -3.03
N GLN A 142 -6.60 -18.76 -2.19
CA GLN A 142 -7.92 -19.35 -2.47
C GLN A 142 -8.57 -18.71 -3.70
N PHE A 143 -8.45 -17.39 -3.84
CA PHE A 143 -9.01 -16.64 -4.96
C PHE A 143 -8.42 -17.08 -6.30
N TYR A 144 -7.12 -17.40 -6.33
CA TYR A 144 -6.42 -17.84 -7.54
C TYR A 144 -6.43 -19.36 -7.75
N ASP A 145 -6.97 -20.15 -6.82
CA ASP A 145 -7.02 -21.60 -6.95
C ASP A 145 -7.84 -22.02 -8.19
N GLY A 146 -7.22 -22.82 -9.06
CA GLY A 146 -7.82 -23.25 -10.34
C GLY A 146 -8.03 -22.15 -11.40
N ARG A 147 -7.65 -20.88 -11.16
CA ARG A 147 -7.84 -19.79 -12.13
C ARG A 147 -6.65 -19.63 -13.08
N VAL A 148 -6.96 -19.40 -14.35
CA VAL A 148 -5.97 -18.98 -15.36
C VAL A 148 -6.09 -17.47 -15.56
N VAL A 149 -5.21 -16.71 -14.91
CA VAL A 149 -5.13 -15.25 -15.01
C VAL A 149 -3.75 -14.84 -15.53
N PRO A 150 -3.67 -13.94 -16.53
CA PRO A 150 -2.40 -13.36 -16.99
C PRO A 150 -1.58 -12.82 -15.83
N PHE A 151 -0.25 -12.99 -15.90
CA PHE A 151 0.65 -12.69 -14.79
C PHE A 151 0.56 -11.23 -14.34
N ASP A 152 0.54 -10.29 -15.28
CA ASP A 152 0.45 -8.85 -15.03
C ASP A 152 -0.87 -8.46 -14.34
N ARG A 153 -1.94 -9.20 -14.59
CA ARG A 153 -3.25 -8.95 -14.00
C ARG A 153 -3.37 -9.46 -12.57
N ARG A 154 -2.52 -10.37 -12.09
CA ARG A 154 -2.66 -10.96 -10.75
C ARG A 154 -2.47 -9.91 -9.67
N LEU A 155 -3.29 -9.96 -8.62
CA LEU A 155 -3.13 -9.15 -7.42
C LEU A 155 -1.96 -9.66 -6.60
N ILE A 156 -1.12 -8.73 -6.16
CA ILE A 156 0.05 -8.96 -5.31
C ILE A 156 0.01 -8.04 -4.11
N LEU A 157 0.79 -8.39 -3.09
CA LEU A 157 1.06 -7.54 -1.95
C LEU A 157 2.46 -6.96 -2.09
N THR A 158 2.59 -5.63 -2.08
CA THR A 158 3.90 -4.97 -1.99
C THR A 158 4.10 -4.36 -0.60
N THR A 159 5.37 -4.18 -0.25
CA THR A 159 5.77 -3.70 1.08
C THR A 159 6.22 -2.26 1.04
N GLY A 160 5.70 -1.44 1.96
CA GLY A 160 6.22 -0.11 2.28
C GLY A 160 5.88 0.24 3.73
N LEU A 161 5.52 1.50 3.97
CA LEU A 161 4.88 1.92 5.23
C LEU A 161 3.65 1.04 5.54
N TYR A 162 2.82 0.84 4.52
CA TYR A 162 1.65 -0.01 4.55
C TYR A 162 1.83 -1.24 3.65
N THR A 163 0.87 -2.17 3.70
CA THR A 163 0.76 -3.28 2.77
C THR A 163 -0.11 -2.85 1.61
N ARG A 164 0.45 -2.76 0.41
CA ARG A 164 -0.32 -2.37 -0.76
C ARG A 164 -0.82 -3.60 -1.50
N LEU A 165 -2.14 -3.68 -1.70
CA LEU A 165 -2.79 -4.59 -2.63
C LEU A 165 -2.92 -3.90 -3.98
N GLN A 166 -2.34 -4.49 -5.02
CA GLN A 166 -2.39 -3.96 -6.40
C GLN A 166 -2.15 -5.08 -7.42
N ASN A 167 -2.43 -4.83 -8.70
CA ASN A 167 -2.05 -5.75 -9.77
C ASN A 167 -0.53 -5.78 -9.96
N GLN A 168 0.02 -6.92 -10.37
CA GLN A 168 1.45 -7.10 -10.57
C GLN A 168 2.02 -6.16 -11.65
N GLY A 169 1.22 -5.88 -12.68
CA GLY A 169 1.58 -4.93 -13.73
C GLY A 169 1.63 -3.47 -13.28
N ALA A 170 1.17 -3.16 -12.07
CA ALA A 170 1.07 -1.78 -11.58
C ALA A 170 2.41 -1.08 -11.30
N ILE A 171 3.52 -1.81 -11.31
CA ILE A 171 4.81 -1.24 -10.95
C ILE A 171 5.38 -0.39 -12.08
N ASP A 172 5.33 -0.84 -13.34
CA ASP A 172 5.80 -0.05 -14.51
C ASP A 172 5.24 -0.54 -15.87
N LEU A 173 4.47 -1.64 -15.89
CA LEU A 173 4.05 -2.21 -17.17
C LEU A 173 3.06 -1.27 -17.87
N TYR A 174 3.25 -1.11 -19.19
CA TYR A 174 2.41 -0.31 -20.07
C TYR A 174 2.50 1.21 -19.88
N LEU A 175 3.45 1.73 -19.10
CA LEU A 175 3.66 3.18 -18.97
C LEU A 175 3.98 3.89 -20.30
N ASP A 176 4.67 3.21 -21.21
CA ASP A 176 5.02 3.68 -22.56
C ASP A 176 4.09 3.15 -23.66
N ALA A 177 3.08 2.35 -23.28
CA ALA A 177 2.14 1.78 -24.23
C ALA A 177 1.20 2.85 -24.82
N PRO A 178 0.65 2.62 -26.03
CA PRO A 178 -0.39 3.48 -26.57
C PRO A 178 -1.57 3.64 -25.60
N GLN A 179 -2.16 4.83 -25.56
CA GLN A 179 -3.22 5.19 -24.62
C GLN A 179 -4.42 4.22 -24.66
N GLU A 180 -4.73 3.66 -25.83
CA GLU A 180 -5.77 2.63 -25.99
C GLU A 180 -5.45 1.37 -25.18
N LEU A 181 -4.21 0.88 -25.24
CA LEU A 181 -3.78 -0.29 -24.47
C LEU A 181 -3.71 0.02 -22.97
N GLN A 182 -3.27 1.24 -22.59
CA GLN A 182 -3.29 1.66 -21.19
C GLN A 182 -4.72 1.68 -20.62
N ARG A 183 -5.69 2.17 -21.40
CA ARG A 183 -7.11 2.16 -21.02
C ARG A 183 -7.65 0.75 -20.87
N GLN A 184 -7.32 -0.12 -21.81
CA GLN A 184 -7.67 -1.54 -21.74
C GLN A 184 -7.10 -2.17 -20.45
N LYS A 185 -5.82 -1.94 -20.16
CA LYS A 185 -5.14 -2.52 -18.99
C LYS A 185 -5.69 -1.99 -17.67
N LEU A 186 -5.99 -0.69 -17.60
CA LEU A 186 -6.66 -0.11 -16.45
C LEU A 186 -7.98 -0.83 -16.15
N GLU A 187 -8.80 -1.09 -17.19
CA GLU A 187 -10.07 -1.77 -17.01
C GLU A 187 -9.91 -3.25 -16.63
N GLU A 188 -8.95 -3.96 -17.23
CA GLU A 188 -8.60 -5.33 -16.83
C GLU A 188 -8.19 -5.41 -15.36
N TYR A 189 -7.49 -4.40 -14.86
CA TYR A 189 -6.96 -4.37 -13.49
C TYR A 189 -8.05 -4.00 -12.48
N ARG A 190 -8.92 -3.04 -12.84
CA ARG A 190 -10.15 -2.75 -12.10
C ARG A 190 -11.07 -3.97 -12.02
N GLN A 191 -11.22 -4.71 -13.12
CA GLN A 191 -12.01 -5.93 -13.11
C GLN A 191 -11.44 -6.98 -12.16
N GLU A 192 -10.12 -7.19 -12.15
CA GLU A 192 -9.51 -8.13 -11.20
C GLU A 192 -9.76 -7.73 -9.73
N MET A 193 -9.67 -6.42 -9.42
CA MET A 193 -10.01 -5.89 -8.09
C MET A 193 -11.48 -6.15 -7.73
N ARG A 194 -12.41 -5.95 -8.68
CA ARG A 194 -13.83 -6.25 -8.49
C ARG A 194 -14.09 -7.75 -8.30
N ASP A 195 -13.43 -8.61 -9.06
CA ASP A 195 -13.53 -10.06 -8.91
C ASP A 195 -13.08 -10.50 -7.51
N PHE A 196 -11.95 -9.96 -7.04
CA PHE A 196 -11.44 -10.24 -5.69
C PHE A 196 -12.37 -9.72 -4.61
N THR A 197 -12.93 -8.53 -4.82
CA THR A 197 -13.95 -7.93 -3.95
C THR A 197 -15.18 -8.84 -3.84
N ALA A 198 -15.72 -9.32 -4.96
CA ALA A 198 -16.86 -10.22 -4.99
C ALA A 198 -16.56 -11.54 -4.27
N PHE A 199 -15.37 -12.10 -4.46
CA PHE A 199 -14.90 -13.29 -3.73
C PHE A 199 -14.89 -13.07 -2.21
N LEU A 200 -14.27 -11.98 -1.74
CA LEU A 200 -14.24 -11.66 -0.31
C LEU A 200 -15.64 -11.39 0.25
N LYS A 201 -16.50 -10.65 -0.45
CA LYS A 201 -17.89 -10.43 -0.04
C LYS A 201 -18.64 -11.74 0.13
N LYS A 202 -18.47 -12.69 -0.80
CA LYS A 202 -19.11 -14.01 -0.71
C LYS A 202 -18.69 -14.72 0.57
N LEU A 203 -17.38 -14.73 0.90
CA LEU A 203 -16.87 -15.33 2.13
C LEU A 203 -17.37 -14.62 3.39
N TYR A 204 -17.48 -13.29 3.35
CA TYR A 204 -18.02 -12.49 4.45
C TYR A 204 -19.48 -12.88 4.73
N PHE A 205 -20.36 -12.79 3.72
CA PHE A 205 -21.79 -13.08 3.90
C PHE A 205 -22.11 -14.56 4.13
N SER A 206 -21.22 -15.49 3.76
CA SER A 206 -21.35 -16.91 4.08
C SER A 206 -20.85 -17.27 5.49
N GLY A 207 -20.26 -16.33 6.24
CA GLY A 207 -19.68 -16.58 7.56
C GLY A 207 -18.38 -17.40 7.51
N GLN A 208 -17.74 -17.51 6.35
CA GLN A 208 -16.52 -18.29 6.16
C GLN A 208 -15.23 -17.50 6.45
N MET A 209 -15.33 -16.21 6.80
CA MET A 209 -14.17 -15.36 7.08
C MET A 209 -13.52 -15.59 8.45
N ASP A 210 -14.24 -16.14 9.43
CA ASP A 210 -13.78 -16.19 10.83
C ASP A 210 -12.95 -17.42 11.23
N GLN A 211 -12.72 -18.36 10.31
CA GLN A 211 -12.01 -19.62 10.64
C GLN A 211 -10.51 -19.45 10.95
N TYR A 212 -9.95 -18.25 10.81
CA TYR A 212 -8.51 -17.99 11.00
C TYR A 212 -8.21 -16.83 11.96
N GLY A 213 -9.17 -16.44 12.81
CA GLY A 213 -9.04 -15.33 13.76
C GLY A 213 -8.49 -15.67 15.16
N SER A 214 -8.26 -16.95 15.47
CA SER A 214 -7.87 -17.40 16.82
C SER A 214 -6.62 -18.30 16.79
N ALA A 215 -5.43 -17.69 16.78
CA ALA A 215 -4.17 -18.30 17.21
C ALA A 215 -3.16 -17.23 17.66
#